data_AF-A0A7C9AXU1-F1
#
_entry.id   AF-A0A7C9AXU1-F1
#
_cell.length_a   1.000
_cell.length_b   1.000
_cell.length_c   1.000
_cell.angle_alpha   90.00
_cell.angle_beta   90.00
_cell.angle_gamma   90.00
#
_symmetry.space_group_name_H-M   'P 1'
#
loop_
_entity.id
_entity.type
_entity.pdbx_description
1 polymer ?
#
loop_
_entity_poly.entity_id
_entity_poly.type
_entity_poly.pdbx_seq_one_letter_code
_entity_poly.pdbx_strand_id
1 'polypeptide(L)'
;CEKFSVDPSGDGASSEQNLLNGLLASLVSETEGAKTARAFLEENSKVEVCRELLKLWDSLKLETQNVLSLVAQLRSLRMYKERLRINLQRAEEEVRVLFEENNVMHEENKRLFKLCNSKTEYDCSGEHSPDTTNKSKRRKIPPEMSCPVEKKMDSDDLALPKRPLSPLKENSPTSASRKN
;
A
#
# COMPACT_ATOMS: atom_id res chain seq x y z
N CYS A 1 74.21 -30.38 16.43
CA CYS A 1 73.29 -29.23 16.41
C CYS A 1 72.11 -29.64 15.54
N GLU A 2 71.12 -30.28 16.16
CA GLU A 2 69.89 -30.73 15.49
C GLU A 2 69.04 -29.50 15.16
N LYS A 3 68.78 -29.30 13.87
CA LYS A 3 67.78 -28.35 13.41
C LYS A 3 66.44 -29.08 13.42
N PHE A 4 65.60 -28.76 14.40
CA PHE A 4 64.18 -29.07 14.33
C PHE A 4 63.58 -28.29 13.16
N SER A 5 63.31 -28.98 12.06
CA SER A 5 62.36 -28.51 11.05
C SER A 5 60.97 -28.58 11.68
N VAL A 6 60.44 -27.43 12.07
CA VAL A 6 59.03 -27.28 12.42
C VAL A 6 58.28 -27.10 11.11
N ASP A 7 57.55 -28.13 10.69
CA ASP A 7 56.59 -28.03 9.59
C ASP A 7 55.44 -27.09 10.00
N PRO A 8 55.08 -26.07 9.19
CA PRO A 8 53.86 -25.30 9.40
C PRO A 8 52.68 -26.09 8.83
N SER A 9 52.30 -27.17 9.48
CA SER A 9 51.29 -28.10 8.96
C SER A 9 49.88 -27.78 9.48
N GLY A 10 49.04 -27.20 8.61
CA GLY A 10 47.63 -27.56 8.45
C GLY A 10 46.54 -26.94 9.36
N ASP A 11 46.86 -26.31 10.49
CA ASP A 11 45.84 -26.02 11.52
C ASP A 11 45.04 -24.71 11.32
N GLY A 12 45.52 -23.80 10.45
CA GLY A 12 44.85 -22.50 10.22
C GLY A 12 43.59 -22.59 9.35
N ALA A 13 43.58 -23.46 8.35
CA ALA A 13 42.49 -23.56 7.38
C ALA A 13 41.22 -24.22 7.98
N SER A 14 41.39 -25.13 8.94
CA SER A 14 40.28 -25.76 9.67
C SER A 14 39.60 -24.77 10.63
N SER A 15 40.40 -23.93 11.30
CA SER A 15 39.94 -22.85 12.18
C SER A 15 39.09 -21.82 11.43
N GLU A 16 39.60 -21.31 10.29
CA GLU A 16 38.89 -20.34 9.46
C GLU A 16 37.53 -20.88 8.99
N GLN A 17 37.50 -22.11 8.47
CA GLN A 17 36.29 -22.74 7.98
C GLN A 17 35.24 -22.89 9.10
N ASN A 18 35.66 -23.28 10.32
CA ASN A 18 34.76 -23.40 11.46
C ASN A 18 34.14 -22.05 11.87
N LEU A 19 34.93 -20.96 11.84
CA LEU A 19 34.44 -19.62 12.13
C LEU A 19 33.41 -19.16 11.08
N LEU A 20 33.70 -19.37 9.79
CA LEU A 20 32.78 -19.06 8.70
C LEU A 20 31.47 -19.85 8.83
N ASN A 21 31.58 -21.14 9.15
CA ASN A 21 30.42 -22.02 9.33
C ASN A 21 29.54 -21.54 10.49
N GLY A 22 30.15 -21.16 11.62
CA GLY A 22 29.44 -20.59 12.76
C GLY A 22 28.75 -19.27 12.42
N LEU A 23 29.40 -18.40 11.64
CA LEU A 23 28.80 -17.15 11.15
C LEU A 23 27.60 -17.41 10.23
N LEU A 24 27.74 -18.32 9.27
CA LEU A 24 26.66 -18.69 8.33
C LEU A 24 25.46 -19.27 9.08
N ALA A 25 25.69 -20.14 10.06
CA ALA A 25 24.64 -20.69 10.91
C ALA A 25 23.96 -19.62 11.80
N SER A 26 24.72 -18.61 12.26
CA SER A 26 24.13 -17.49 13.02
C SER A 26 23.24 -16.59 12.17
N LEU A 27 23.50 -16.49 10.87
CA LEU A 27 22.75 -15.62 9.95
C LEU A 27 21.54 -16.31 9.32
N VAL A 28 21.59 -17.65 9.21
CA VAL A 28 20.59 -18.45 8.54
C VAL A 28 19.96 -19.41 9.55
N SER A 29 18.65 -19.27 9.78
CA SER A 29 17.92 -20.26 10.56
C SER A 29 17.99 -21.63 9.88
N GLU A 30 18.40 -22.68 10.59
CA GLU A 30 18.66 -24.01 10.02
C GLU A 30 17.47 -24.57 9.21
N THR A 31 16.26 -24.51 9.77
CA THR A 31 15.06 -25.09 9.13
C THR A 31 14.51 -24.25 7.97
N GLU A 32 14.38 -22.94 8.13
CA GLU A 32 13.83 -22.07 7.08
C GLU A 32 14.89 -21.77 6.00
N GLY A 33 16.16 -21.84 6.36
CA GLY A 33 17.28 -21.59 5.46
C GLY A 33 17.35 -22.62 4.34
N ALA A 34 17.31 -23.90 4.70
CA ALA A 34 17.29 -25.02 3.77
C ALA A 34 16.07 -25.00 2.85
N LYS A 35 14.87 -24.75 3.41
CA LYS A 35 13.63 -24.61 2.61
C LYS A 35 13.73 -23.48 1.60
N THR A 36 14.20 -22.31 2.04
CA THR A 36 14.35 -21.11 1.20
C THR A 36 15.35 -21.36 0.07
N ALA A 37 16.49 -21.98 0.37
CA ALA A 37 17.52 -22.33 -0.60
C ALA A 37 16.99 -23.32 -1.65
N ARG A 38 16.30 -24.37 -1.21
CA ARG A 38 15.73 -25.39 -2.10
C ARG A 38 14.64 -24.80 -3.01
N ALA A 39 13.71 -24.03 -2.45
CA ALA A 39 12.67 -23.35 -3.23
C ALA A 39 13.27 -22.40 -4.28
N PHE A 40 14.35 -21.68 -3.93
CA PHE A 40 15.07 -20.84 -4.89
C PHE A 40 15.66 -21.65 -6.06
N LEU A 41 16.27 -22.80 -5.79
CA LEU A 41 16.79 -23.67 -6.85
C LEU A 41 15.67 -24.24 -7.72
N GLU A 42 14.54 -24.63 -7.13
CA GLU A 42 13.35 -25.13 -7.84
C GLU A 42 12.76 -24.07 -8.78
N GLU A 43 12.58 -22.83 -8.30
CA GLU A 43 12.10 -21.69 -9.10
C GLU A 43 13.05 -21.37 -10.25
N ASN A 44 14.36 -21.59 -10.06
CA ASN A 44 15.40 -21.32 -11.04
C ASN A 44 15.89 -22.57 -11.78
N SER A 45 15.15 -23.68 -11.75
CA SER A 45 15.53 -24.97 -12.37
C SER A 45 15.73 -24.95 -13.89
N LYS A 46 15.27 -23.88 -14.56
CA LYS A 46 15.56 -23.61 -15.98
C LYS A 46 17.04 -23.26 -16.21
N VAL A 47 17.73 -22.75 -15.18
CA VAL A 47 19.17 -22.47 -15.21
C VAL A 47 19.93 -23.76 -14.91
N GLU A 48 20.84 -24.14 -15.81
CA GLU A 48 21.61 -25.39 -15.72
C GLU A 48 22.23 -25.60 -14.34
N VAL A 49 22.94 -24.60 -13.84
CA VAL A 49 23.64 -24.65 -12.56
C VAL A 49 22.67 -24.88 -11.39
N CYS A 50 21.51 -24.20 -11.39
CA CYS A 50 20.50 -24.39 -10.35
C CYS A 50 19.90 -25.81 -10.38
N ARG A 51 19.72 -26.36 -11.58
CA ARG A 51 19.21 -27.72 -11.76
C ARG A 51 20.20 -28.79 -11.29
N GLU A 52 21.48 -28.65 -11.65
CA GLU A 52 22.52 -29.57 -11.19
C GLU A 52 22.72 -29.49 -9.66
N LEU A 53 22.70 -28.28 -9.09
CA LEU A 53 22.72 -28.09 -7.63
C LEU A 53 21.51 -28.75 -6.94
N LEU A 54 20.32 -28.67 -7.55
CA LEU A 54 19.12 -29.29 -7.00
C LEU A 54 19.21 -30.82 -7.01
N LYS A 55 19.82 -31.43 -8.04
CA LYS A 55 20.06 -32.89 -8.07
C LYS A 55 21.02 -33.36 -6.98
N LEU A 56 21.99 -32.52 -6.63
CA LEU A 56 22.99 -32.81 -5.60
C LEU A 56 22.55 -32.40 -4.19
N TRP A 57 21.34 -31.87 -4.02
CA TRP A 57 20.90 -31.21 -2.78
C TRP A 57 21.17 -32.02 -1.51
N ASP A 58 20.78 -33.29 -1.46
CA ASP A 58 20.93 -34.15 -0.27
C ASP A 58 22.40 -34.49 0.04
N SER A 59 23.31 -34.27 -0.92
CA SER A 59 24.76 -34.44 -0.77
C SER A 59 25.51 -33.13 -0.50
N LEU A 60 24.83 -31.98 -0.60
CA LEU A 60 25.44 -30.69 -0.31
C LEU A 60 25.71 -30.57 1.18
N LYS A 61 26.92 -30.09 1.50
CA LYS A 61 27.24 -29.71 2.88
C LYS A 61 26.32 -28.58 3.35
N LEU A 62 26.04 -28.55 4.66
CA LEU A 62 25.14 -27.58 5.27
C LEU A 62 25.56 -26.13 4.95
N GLU A 63 26.85 -25.88 4.84
CA GLU A 63 27.38 -24.53 4.63
C GLU A 63 27.12 -24.06 3.21
N THR A 64 27.18 -24.98 2.24
CA THR A 64 26.74 -24.71 0.88
C THR A 64 25.24 -24.40 0.85
N GLN A 65 24.42 -25.14 1.61
CA GLN A 65 22.98 -24.87 1.71
C GLN A 65 22.72 -23.50 2.36
N ASN A 66 23.50 -23.11 3.36
CA ASN A 66 23.41 -21.78 3.99
C ASN A 66 23.79 -20.66 3.03
N VAL A 67 24.86 -20.81 2.25
CA VAL A 67 25.24 -19.85 1.20
C VAL A 67 24.11 -19.72 0.16
N LEU A 68 23.53 -20.84 -0.28
CA LEU A 68 22.40 -20.82 -1.21
C LEU A 68 21.17 -20.12 -0.60
N SER A 69 20.94 -20.29 0.71
CA SER A 69 19.88 -19.58 1.42
C SER A 69 20.11 -18.07 1.42
N LEU A 70 21.34 -17.63 1.69
CA LEU A 70 21.70 -16.21 1.64
C LEU A 70 21.53 -15.64 0.22
N VAL A 71 21.92 -16.38 -0.81
CA VAL A 71 21.71 -15.98 -2.21
C VAL A 71 20.22 -15.84 -2.53
N ALA A 72 19.39 -16.78 -2.07
CA ALA A 72 17.94 -16.73 -2.22
C ALA A 72 17.33 -15.50 -1.53
N GLN A 73 17.71 -15.23 -0.27
CA GLN A 73 17.27 -14.06 0.47
C GLN A 73 17.72 -12.74 -0.19
N LEU A 74 18.96 -12.68 -0.66
CA LEU A 74 19.51 -11.50 -1.35
C LEU A 74 18.73 -11.21 -2.64
N ARG A 75 18.38 -12.24 -3.42
CA ARG A 75 17.56 -12.08 -4.62
C ARG A 75 16.16 -11.58 -4.28
N SER A 76 15.51 -12.18 -3.28
CA SER A 76 14.19 -11.76 -2.81
C SER A 76 14.20 -10.30 -2.36
N LEU A 77 15.22 -9.89 -1.61
CA LEU A 77 15.38 -8.51 -1.16
C LEU A 77 15.59 -7.54 -2.33
N ARG A 78 16.40 -7.92 -3.34
CA ARG A 78 16.58 -7.12 -4.56
C ARG A 78 15.25 -6.92 -5.30
N MET A 79 14.46 -7.97 -5.46
CA MET A 79 13.15 -7.88 -6.10
C MET A 79 12.15 -7.05 -5.29
N TYR A 80 12.15 -7.19 -3.96
CA TYR A 80 11.30 -6.40 -3.09
C TYR A 80 11.64 -4.91 -3.13
N LYS A 81 12.93 -4.56 -3.10
CA LYS A 81 13.42 -3.19 -3.27
C LYS A 81 12.91 -2.57 -4.57
N GLU A 82 13.00 -3.32 -5.68
CA GLU A 82 12.54 -2.81 -6.98
C GLU A 82 11.03 -2.62 -7.01
N ARG A 83 10.26 -3.56 -6.46
CA ARG A 83 8.80 -3.40 -6.32
C ARG A 83 8.43 -2.17 -5.47
N LEU A 84 9.13 -1.96 -4.35
CA LEU A 84 8.91 -0.78 -3.51
C LEU A 84 9.22 0.52 -4.25
N ARG A 85 10.31 0.55 -5.04
CA ARG A 85 10.66 1.71 -5.87
C ARG A 85 9.54 2.04 -6.86
N ILE A 86 9.02 1.05 -7.57
CA ILE A 86 7.93 1.22 -8.53
C ILE A 86 6.64 1.70 -7.83
N ASN A 87 6.30 1.09 -6.69
CA ASN A 87 5.11 1.47 -5.94
C ASN A 87 5.20 2.90 -5.40
N LEU A 88 6.37 3.32 -4.91
CA LEU A 88 6.60 4.68 -4.46
C LEU A 88 6.41 5.67 -5.60
N GLN A 89 7.05 5.44 -6.75
CA GLN A 89 6.91 6.29 -7.92
C GLN A 89 5.44 6.40 -8.37
N ARG A 90 4.70 5.29 -8.34
CA ARG A 90 3.28 5.28 -8.65
C ARG A 90 2.45 6.07 -7.64
N ALA A 91 2.73 5.92 -6.34
CA ALA A 91 2.03 6.67 -5.30
C ALA A 91 2.28 8.19 -5.43
N GLU A 92 3.51 8.59 -5.75
CA GLU A 92 3.87 9.99 -6.03
C GLU A 92 3.10 10.54 -7.25
N GLU A 93 2.96 9.74 -8.30
CA GLU A 93 2.17 10.10 -9.48
C GLU A 93 0.68 10.26 -9.15
N GLU A 94 0.11 9.33 -8.39
CA GLU A 94 -1.29 9.37 -7.97
C GLU A 94 -1.57 10.63 -7.13
N VAL A 95 -0.67 10.99 -6.22
CA VAL A 95 -0.78 12.24 -5.44
C VAL A 95 -0.75 13.47 -6.35
N ARG A 96 0.11 13.49 -7.36
CA ARG A 96 0.20 14.60 -8.31
C ARG A 96 -1.09 14.79 -9.10
N VAL A 97 -1.63 13.71 -9.66
CA VAL A 97 -2.89 13.75 -10.41
C VAL A 97 -4.04 14.20 -9.52
N LEU A 98 -4.16 13.62 -8.32
CA LEU A 98 -5.20 14.00 -7.36
C LEU A 98 -5.10 15.46 -6.92
N PHE A 99 -3.88 15.98 -6.76
CA PHE A 99 -3.68 17.39 -6.42
C PHE A 99 -4.20 18.31 -7.54
N GLU A 100 -3.87 18.00 -8.80
CA GLU A 100 -4.34 18.78 -9.95
C GLU A 100 -5.87 18.73 -10.08
N GLU A 101 -6.46 17.53 -9.97
CA GLU A 101 -7.91 17.35 -9.99
C GLU A 101 -8.58 18.12 -8.85
N ASN A 102 -8.00 18.08 -7.64
CA ASN A 102 -8.53 18.83 -6.50
C ASN A 102 -8.50 20.34 -6.73
N ASN A 103 -7.42 20.85 -7.33
CA ASN A 103 -7.28 22.26 -7.66
C ASN A 103 -8.34 22.72 -8.69
N VAL A 104 -8.56 21.92 -9.74
CA VAL A 104 -9.61 22.19 -10.74
C VAL A 104 -10.99 22.22 -10.08
N MET A 105 -11.30 21.24 -9.23
CA MET A 105 -12.58 21.22 -8.50
C MET A 105 -12.70 22.38 -7.52
N HIS A 106 -11.61 22.79 -6.88
CA HIS A 106 -11.60 23.92 -5.95
C HIS A 106 -11.97 25.23 -6.66
N GLU A 107 -11.36 25.50 -7.81
CA GLU A 107 -11.65 26.71 -8.59
C GLU A 107 -13.07 26.70 -9.14
N GLU A 108 -13.59 25.55 -9.58
CA GLU A 108 -14.97 25.44 -10.03
C GLU A 108 -15.97 25.63 -8.88
N ASN A 109 -15.72 25.04 -7.71
CA ASN A 109 -16.54 25.25 -6.51
C ASN A 109 -16.58 26.72 -6.10
N LYS A 110 -15.43 27.39 -6.13
CA LYS A 110 -15.30 28.82 -5.83
C LYS A 110 -16.06 29.67 -6.86
N ARG A 111 -16.02 29.31 -8.15
CA ARG A 111 -16.78 29.97 -9.22
C ARG A 111 -18.28 29.82 -9.00
N LEU A 112 -18.76 28.60 -8.72
CA LEU A 112 -20.18 28.32 -8.47
C LEU A 112 -20.69 29.04 -7.21
N PHE A 113 -19.90 29.05 -6.13
CA PHE A 113 -20.26 29.74 -4.90
C PHE A 113 -20.47 31.24 -5.12
N LYS A 114 -19.58 31.90 -5.87
CA LYS A 114 -19.74 33.31 -6.24
C LYS A 114 -21.01 33.54 -7.06
N LEU A 115 -21.31 32.66 -8.02
CA LEU A 115 -22.51 32.76 -8.85
C LEU A 115 -23.79 32.65 -7.99
N CYS A 116 -23.85 31.68 -7.07
CA CYS A 116 -24.98 31.52 -6.16
C CYS A 116 -25.18 32.75 -5.27
N ASN A 117 -24.11 33.26 -4.65
CA ASN A 117 -24.20 34.43 -3.79
C ASN A 117 -24.66 35.67 -4.57
N SER A 118 -24.09 35.92 -5.75
CA SER A 118 -24.49 37.05 -6.60
C SER A 118 -25.97 36.97 -7.00
N LYS A 119 -26.49 35.78 -7.34
CA LYS A 119 -27.91 35.60 -7.69
C LYS A 119 -28.83 35.85 -6.49
N THR A 120 -28.39 35.52 -5.29
CA THR A 120 -29.14 35.75 -4.04
C THR A 120 -29.19 37.25 -3.70
N GLU A 121 -28.14 37.99 -4.02
CA GLU A 121 -28.10 39.46 -3.85
C GLU A 121 -29.04 40.20 -4.80
N TYR A 122 -29.20 39.72 -6.05
CA TYR A 122 -30.15 40.31 -7.01
C TYR A 122 -31.63 40.01 -6.71
N ASP A 123 -31.93 38.83 -6.14
CA ASP A 123 -33.31 38.46 -5.80
C ASP A 123 -33.83 39.13 -4.50
N CYS A 124 -32.96 39.76 -3.70
CA CYS A 124 -33.33 40.49 -2.47
C CYS A 124 -33.39 42.02 -2.63
N SER A 125 -33.07 42.58 -3.80
CA SER A 125 -33.07 44.04 -4.04
C SER A 125 -34.34 44.56 -4.74
N GLY A 126 -35.31 43.68 -5.00
CA GLY A 126 -36.61 44.02 -5.57
C GLY A 126 -37.69 44.16 -4.51
N GLU A 127 -38.20 45.39 -4.37
CA GLU A 127 -39.50 45.76 -3.79
C GLU A 127 -39.56 46.11 -2.29
N HIS A 128 -39.17 47.35 -1.99
CA HIS A 128 -39.88 48.18 -1.02
C HIS A 128 -41.22 48.65 -1.60
N SER A 129 -42.37 48.23 -1.03
CA SER A 129 -43.49 49.14 -0.71
C SER A 129 -44.65 48.49 0.05
N PRO A 130 -45.45 49.30 0.77
CA PRO A 130 -46.23 48.90 1.94
C PRO A 130 -47.67 48.51 1.62
N ASP A 131 -48.29 47.84 2.59
CA ASP A 131 -49.73 47.70 2.83
C ASP A 131 -50.62 47.18 1.68
N THR A 132 -51.26 46.03 1.90
CA THR A 132 -52.69 45.99 2.29
C THR A 132 -53.15 44.55 2.46
N THR A 133 -53.81 44.30 3.58
CA THR A 133 -54.59 43.10 3.87
C THR A 133 -55.65 42.87 2.80
N ASN A 134 -55.65 41.70 2.15
CA ASN A 134 -56.89 41.09 1.66
C ASN A 134 -56.80 39.56 1.58
N LYS A 135 -57.69 38.92 2.33
CA LYS A 135 -57.91 37.47 2.38
C LYS A 135 -58.52 37.00 1.06
N SER A 136 -57.86 36.12 0.31
CA SER A 136 -58.57 35.13 -0.51
C SER A 136 -57.69 33.94 -0.93
N LYS A 137 -58.28 32.75 -0.83
CA LYS A 137 -57.75 31.43 -1.17
C LYS A 137 -57.36 31.34 -2.65
N ARG A 138 -56.10 31.07 -2.96
CA ARG A 138 -55.70 30.23 -4.11
C ARG A 138 -54.48 29.40 -3.76
N ARG A 139 -54.64 28.08 -3.87
CA ARG A 139 -53.57 27.09 -3.94
C ARG A 139 -52.55 27.53 -4.98
N LYS A 140 -51.31 27.80 -4.56
CA LYS A 140 -50.13 27.74 -5.40
C LYS A 140 -49.02 27.03 -4.62
N ILE A 141 -48.39 26.11 -5.34
CA ILE A 141 -47.34 25.17 -4.98
C ILE A 141 -46.17 25.91 -4.29
N PRO A 142 -45.49 25.31 -3.29
CA PRO A 142 -44.36 25.96 -2.65
C PRO A 142 -43.19 26.08 -3.62
N PRO A 143 -42.42 27.19 -3.61
CA PRO A 143 -41.13 27.23 -4.26
C PRO A 143 -40.15 26.39 -3.41
N GLU A 144 -40.00 25.11 -3.72
CA GLU A 144 -38.79 24.38 -3.32
C GLU A 144 -37.65 24.77 -4.24
N MET A 145 -37.10 25.95 -3.99
CA MET A 145 -35.69 26.28 -4.24
C MET A 145 -35.22 27.15 -3.08
N SER A 146 -35.46 26.71 -1.85
CA SER A 146 -34.81 27.25 -0.67
C SER A 146 -33.64 26.33 -0.33
N CYS A 147 -32.43 26.76 -0.65
CA CYS A 147 -31.29 26.37 0.18
C CYS A 147 -31.49 27.06 1.53
N PRO A 148 -31.73 26.30 2.61
CA PRO A 148 -30.92 26.52 3.79
C PRO A 148 -30.67 25.21 4.54
N VAL A 149 -29.51 24.61 4.30
CA VAL A 149 -28.82 23.91 5.39
C VAL A 149 -27.81 24.91 5.94
N GLU A 150 -28.29 25.76 6.85
CA GLU A 150 -27.42 26.36 7.85
C GLU A 150 -26.93 25.24 8.77
N LYS A 151 -25.89 24.50 8.36
CA LYS A 151 -25.04 23.79 9.31
C LYS A 151 -23.88 24.70 9.65
N LYS A 152 -24.08 25.46 10.72
CA LYS A 152 -23.05 26.19 11.46
C LYS A 152 -22.10 25.11 11.98
N MET A 153 -21.02 24.82 11.25
CA MET A 153 -19.90 24.09 11.82
C MET A 153 -19.10 25.14 12.59
N ASP A 154 -19.49 25.28 13.86
CA ASP A 154 -18.65 25.91 14.86
C ASP A 154 -17.29 25.21 14.81
N SER A 155 -16.26 25.96 14.42
CA SER A 155 -14.92 25.43 14.16
C SER A 155 -14.10 25.45 15.45
N ASP A 156 -14.61 24.80 16.47
CA ASP A 156 -13.90 24.49 17.71
C ASP A 156 -14.28 23.07 18.16
N ASP A 157 -13.76 22.06 17.47
CA ASP A 157 -13.57 20.74 18.06
C ASP A 157 -12.26 20.13 17.57
N LEU A 158 -11.25 20.29 18.42
CA LEU A 158 -9.91 19.76 18.27
C LEU A 158 -9.97 18.23 18.23
N ALA A 159 -9.45 17.66 17.15
CA ALA A 159 -8.84 16.33 17.12
C ALA A 159 -9.68 15.16 17.68
N LEU A 160 -10.71 14.73 16.94
CA LEU A 160 -11.20 13.35 17.04
C LEU A 160 -10.71 12.50 15.85
N PRO A 161 -10.10 11.32 16.10
CA PRO A 161 -9.66 10.44 15.03
C PRO A 161 -10.88 9.94 14.25
N LYS A 162 -10.92 10.23 12.94
CA LYS A 162 -11.98 9.78 12.04
C LYS A 162 -12.02 8.24 12.05
N ARG A 163 -13.16 7.69 12.46
CA ARG A 163 -13.42 6.24 12.45
C ARG A 163 -13.40 5.75 11.00
N PRO A 164 -12.73 4.63 10.67
CA PRO A 164 -12.74 4.10 9.31
C PRO A 164 -14.16 3.72 8.91
N LEU A 165 -14.50 3.98 7.63
CA LEU A 165 -15.79 3.62 7.05
C LEU A 165 -15.91 2.09 6.99
N SER A 166 -17.08 1.58 7.39
CA SER A 166 -17.41 0.16 7.32
C SER A 166 -17.39 -0.34 5.86
N PRO A 167 -17.03 -1.62 5.60
CA PRO A 167 -17.02 -2.17 4.24
C PRO A 167 -18.41 -2.08 3.59
N LEU A 168 -18.43 -1.71 2.31
CA LEU A 168 -19.63 -1.72 1.47
C LEU A 168 -20.14 -3.16 1.34
N LYS A 169 -21.42 -3.39 1.69
CA LYS A 169 -22.07 -4.69 1.48
C LYS A 169 -22.23 -4.96 -0.01
N GLU A 170 -21.69 -6.08 -0.47
CA GLU A 170 -21.91 -6.60 -1.83
C GLU A 170 -23.40 -6.96 -2.01
N ASN A 171 -24.07 -6.31 -2.94
CA ASN A 171 -25.40 -6.72 -3.41
C ASN A 171 -25.21 -7.72 -4.55
N SER A 172 -25.19 -9.01 -4.25
CA SER A 172 -25.31 -10.07 -5.28
C SER A 172 -26.73 -10.64 -5.29
N PRO A 173 -27.37 -10.81 -6.46
CA PRO A 173 -28.73 -11.33 -6.56
C PRO A 173 -28.73 -12.85 -6.32
N THR A 174 -29.47 -13.30 -5.30
CA THR A 174 -29.69 -14.73 -5.06
C THR A 174 -30.65 -15.28 -6.10
N SER A 175 -30.18 -16.30 -6.83
CA SER A 175 -30.96 -17.12 -7.74
C SER A 175 -32.15 -17.77 -7.02
N ALA A 176 -33.36 -17.47 -7.47
CA ALA A 176 -34.58 -18.09 -6.98
C ALA A 176 -34.62 -19.58 -7.34
N SER A 177 -34.41 -20.44 -6.35
CA SER A 177 -34.75 -21.86 -6.44
C SER A 177 -36.28 -22.02 -6.45
N ARG A 178 -36.87 -22.35 -7.61
CA ARG A 178 -38.19 -23.00 -7.66
C ARG A 178 -38.02 -24.44 -7.19
N LYS A 179 -38.71 -24.81 -6.11
CA LYS A 179 -38.94 -26.21 -5.72
C LYS A 179 -40.17 -26.73 -6.46
N ASN A 180 -40.09 -28.02 -6.80
CA ASN A 180 -41.09 -28.88 -7.43
C ASN A 180 -42.48 -28.79 -6.79
#